data_AF-A0A182MG44-F1
#
_entry.id   AF-A0A182MG44-F1
#
_cell.length_a   1.000
_cell.length_b   1.000
_cell.length_c   1.000
_cell.angle_alpha   90.00
_cell.angle_beta   90.00
_cell.angle_gamma   90.00
#
_symmetry.space_group_name_H-M   'P 1'
#
loop_
_entity.id
_entity.type
_entity.pdbx_description
1 polymer ?
#
loop_
_entity_poly.entity_id
_entity_poly.type
_entity_poly.pdbx_seq_one_letter_code
_entity_poly.pdbx_strand_id
1 'polypeptide(L)'
;MPDHDIEMITSEQLHAALRKSQKHFIILDCRSSHEYTESHIRTAVNFSIPSIMLRRFAAGKIDITSTIKCRDLKERILSCYKESTFVLYNNSNEPVGDGGGREDLALLSGGGCSGLISTVTGSTTATAGGNDTTINVLHRKLKQDGCRVVCLEGKLKH
;
A
#
# COMPACT_ATOMS: atom_id res chain seq x y z
N MET A 1 -6.04 5.34 17.59
CA MET A 1 -5.26 6.28 16.73
C MET A 1 -6.15 6.56 15.53
N PRO A 2 -6.26 7.80 15.03
CA PRO A 2 -7.28 8.10 14.03
C PRO A 2 -6.99 7.29 12.76
N ASP A 3 -7.93 6.41 12.41
CA ASP A 3 -8.02 5.78 11.11
C ASP A 3 -7.93 6.89 10.05
N HIS A 4 -6.82 6.94 9.34
CA HIS A 4 -6.74 7.77 8.16
C HIS A 4 -7.52 7.02 7.08
N ASP A 5 -8.78 7.37 6.89
CA ASP A 5 -9.63 6.81 5.83
C ASP A 5 -8.85 6.81 4.51
N ILE A 6 -8.42 5.61 4.10
CA ILE A 6 -7.71 5.42 2.84
C ILE A 6 -8.77 5.54 1.75
N GLU A 7 -8.72 6.63 0.99
CA GLU A 7 -9.65 6.87 -0.10
C GLU A 7 -9.40 5.84 -1.20
N MET A 8 -10.41 5.05 -1.55
CA MET A 8 -10.33 3.99 -2.55
C MET A 8 -10.93 4.45 -3.88
N ILE A 9 -10.33 4.04 -5.00
CA ILE A 9 -10.83 4.30 -6.36
C ILE A 9 -10.99 2.98 -7.10
N THR A 10 -12.11 2.78 -7.79
CA THR A 10 -12.30 1.55 -8.57
C THR A 10 -11.51 1.59 -9.89
N SER A 11 -11.26 0.42 -10.47
CA SER A 11 -10.57 0.31 -11.77
C SER A 11 -11.30 1.06 -12.88
N GLU A 12 -12.63 1.07 -12.87
CA GLU A 12 -13.48 1.74 -13.84
C GLU A 12 -13.41 3.27 -13.68
N GLN A 13 -13.42 3.74 -12.42
CA GLN A 13 -13.26 5.16 -12.11
C GLN A 13 -11.88 5.68 -12.51
N LEU A 14 -10.82 4.92 -12.21
CA LEU A 14 -9.46 5.26 -12.62
C LEU A 14 -9.36 5.33 -14.16
N HIS A 15 -9.90 4.35 -14.87
CA HIS A 15 -9.92 4.36 -16.33
C HIS A 15 -10.68 5.56 -16.91
N ALA A 16 -11.83 5.92 -16.34
CA ALA A 16 -12.58 7.09 -16.76
C ALA A 16 -11.81 8.39 -16.49
N ALA A 17 -11.14 8.48 -15.33
CA ALA A 17 -10.33 9.63 -14.95
C ALA A 17 -9.11 9.80 -15.86
N LEU A 18 -8.41 8.71 -16.18
CA LEU A 18 -7.30 8.71 -17.12
C LEU A 18 -7.75 9.10 -18.53
N ARG A 19 -8.97 8.76 -18.96
CA ARG A 19 -9.48 9.24 -20.26
C ARG A 19 -9.82 10.72 -20.27
N LYS A 20 -10.20 11.32 -19.13
CA LYS A 20 -10.49 12.75 -19.02
C LYS A 20 -9.24 13.61 -18.94
N SER A 21 -8.27 13.22 -18.12
CA SER A 21 -7.02 13.97 -17.94
C SER A 21 -5.90 13.06 -17.49
N GLN A 22 -4.91 12.79 -18.35
CA GLN A 22 -3.75 11.98 -17.99
C GLN A 22 -2.64 12.77 -17.31
N LYS A 23 -2.69 14.11 -17.35
CA LYS A 23 -1.55 14.93 -16.91
C LYS A 23 -1.39 14.99 -15.39
N HIS A 24 -2.48 14.81 -14.64
CA HIS A 24 -2.51 14.98 -13.18
C HIS A 24 -2.55 13.67 -12.37
N PHE A 25 -2.44 12.49 -13.00
CA PHE A 25 -2.40 11.22 -12.26
C PHE A 25 -1.00 10.63 -12.27
N ILE A 26 -0.55 10.21 -11.09
CA ILE A 26 0.74 9.54 -10.88
C ILE A 26 0.44 8.20 -10.23
N ILE A 27 0.62 7.12 -10.99
CA ILE A 27 0.26 5.78 -10.54
C ILE A 27 1.53 5.08 -10.04
N LEU A 28 1.50 4.56 -8.82
CA LEU A 28 2.60 3.83 -8.18
C LEU A 28 2.21 2.37 -7.97
N ASP A 29 2.96 1.47 -8.63
CA ASP A 29 2.82 0.04 -8.48
C ASP A 29 3.69 -0.41 -7.30
N CYS A 30 3.06 -0.81 -6.19
CA CYS A 30 3.77 -1.23 -4.98
C CYS A 30 4.06 -2.74 -4.94
N ARG A 31 3.88 -3.45 -6.07
CA ARG A 31 4.21 -4.87 -6.19
C ARG A 31 5.70 -5.10 -6.43
N SER A 32 6.09 -6.37 -6.52
CA SER A 32 7.44 -6.74 -6.88
C SER A 32 7.79 -6.27 -8.31
N SER A 33 9.08 -6.04 -8.55
CA SER A 33 9.54 -5.63 -9.89
C SER A 33 9.29 -6.69 -10.97
N HIS A 34 9.21 -7.96 -10.57
CA HIS A 34 8.84 -9.05 -11.45
C HIS A 34 7.39 -8.91 -11.90
N GLU A 35 6.44 -8.80 -10.96
CA GLU A 35 5.02 -8.61 -11.28
C GLU A 35 4.75 -7.37 -12.14
N TYR A 36 5.46 -6.26 -11.88
CA TYR A 36 5.38 -5.06 -12.69
C TYR A 36 5.83 -5.30 -14.16
N THR A 37 6.85 -6.13 -14.35
CA THR A 37 7.38 -6.42 -15.69
C THR A 37 6.42 -7.29 -16.49
N GLU A 38 5.76 -8.26 -15.82
CA GLU A 38 4.75 -9.13 -16.42
C GLU A 38 3.50 -8.35 -16.84
N SER A 39 2.98 -7.49 -15.96
CA SER A 39 1.83 -6.63 -16.25
C SER A 39 1.88 -5.37 -15.40
N HIS A 40 1.50 -4.21 -15.93
CA HIS A 40 1.32 -3.00 -15.13
C HIS A 40 0.37 -2.03 -15.85
N ILE A 41 -0.22 -1.11 -15.08
CA ILE A 41 -1.03 -0.04 -15.68
C ILE A 41 -0.10 0.86 -16.49
N ARG A 42 -0.50 1.20 -17.71
CA ARG A 42 0.26 2.12 -18.58
C ARG A 42 0.54 3.43 -17.83
N THR A 43 1.78 3.90 -17.86
CA THR A 43 2.29 5.08 -17.12
C THR A 43 2.46 4.90 -15.60
N ALA A 44 2.13 3.74 -15.04
CA ALA A 44 2.49 3.43 -13.66
C ALA A 44 4.01 3.29 -13.52
N VAL A 45 4.49 3.52 -12.30
CA VAL A 45 5.90 3.35 -11.97
C VAL A 45 6.06 2.34 -10.87
N ASN A 46 6.94 1.38 -11.14
CA ASN A 46 7.37 0.38 -10.19
C ASN A 46 7.99 1.03 -8.97
N PHE A 47 7.35 0.81 -7.82
CA PHE A 47 7.75 1.28 -6.52
C PHE A 47 7.95 0.07 -5.56
N SER A 48 8.78 -0.86 -5.97
CA SER A 48 9.24 -1.95 -5.11
C SER A 48 10.31 -1.45 -4.13
N ILE A 49 9.92 -1.09 -2.91
CA ILE A 49 10.84 -0.68 -1.85
C ILE A 49 11.08 -1.81 -0.82
N PRO A 50 12.32 -2.32 -0.71
CA PRO A 50 12.76 -3.14 0.42
C PRO A 50 12.46 -2.53 1.79
N SER A 51 12.08 -3.36 2.77
CA SER A 51 11.63 -2.94 4.11
C SER A 51 12.59 -2.00 4.87
N ILE A 52 13.90 -2.09 4.60
CA ILE A 52 14.90 -1.17 5.16
C ILE A 52 14.76 0.26 4.63
N MET A 53 14.44 0.42 3.34
CA MET A 53 14.21 1.72 2.72
C MET A 53 12.83 2.29 3.11
N LEU A 54 11.82 1.43 3.29
CA LEU A 54 10.50 1.87 3.80
C LEU A 54 10.62 2.52 5.18
N ARG A 55 11.42 1.95 6.08
CA ARG A 55 11.66 2.55 7.41
C ARG A 55 12.29 3.93 7.31
N ARG A 56 13.27 4.12 6.41
CA ARG A 56 13.92 5.42 6.20
C ARG A 56 12.99 6.43 5.55
N PHE A 57 12.15 5.99 4.61
CA PHE A 57 11.11 6.81 3.97
C PHE A 57 10.05 7.27 4.97
N ALA A 58 9.54 6.36 5.81
CA ALA A 58 8.62 6.67 6.90
C ALA A 58 9.19 7.67 7.91
N ALA A 59 10.50 7.59 8.19
CA ALA A 59 11.21 8.52 9.06
C ALA A 59 11.55 9.88 8.39
N GLY A 60 11.16 10.08 7.12
CA GLY A 60 11.49 11.30 6.36
C GLY A 60 12.97 11.45 6.01
N LYS A 61 13.77 10.37 6.11
CA LYS A 61 15.20 10.37 5.76
C LYS A 61 15.46 10.12 4.27
N ILE A 62 14.43 9.71 3.52
CA ILE A 62 14.48 9.45 2.08
C ILE A 62 13.22 10.04 1.46
N ASP A 63 13.37 10.76 0.36
CA ASP A 63 12.27 11.31 -0.42
C ASP A 63 11.77 10.34 -1.48
N ILE A 64 10.51 10.49 -1.89
CA ILE A 64 9.88 9.67 -2.94
C ILE A 64 10.67 9.77 -4.26
N THR A 65 11.15 10.98 -4.58
CA THR A 65 11.97 11.27 -5.77
C THR A 65 13.34 10.61 -5.77
N SER A 66 13.85 10.22 -4.60
CA SER A 66 15.13 9.52 -4.46
C SER A 66 15.01 8.03 -4.76
N THR A 67 13.81 7.47 -4.62
CA THR A 67 13.57 6.04 -4.89
C THR A 67 13.14 5.77 -6.33
N ILE A 68 12.64 6.80 -7.01
CA ILE A 68 12.16 6.69 -8.40
C ILE A 68 13.33 6.76 -9.37
N LYS A 69 13.50 5.70 -10.17
CA LYS A 69 14.56 5.61 -11.18
C LYS A 69 14.26 6.36 -12.48
N CYS A 70 12.97 6.52 -12.83
CA CYS A 70 12.56 7.18 -14.07
C CYS A 70 12.73 8.71 -13.97
N ARG A 71 13.59 9.29 -14.82
CA ARG A 71 13.89 10.73 -14.82
C ARG A 71 12.68 11.58 -15.20
N ASP A 72 11.95 11.21 -16.25
CA ASP A 72 10.76 11.94 -16.71
C ASP A 72 9.67 11.99 -15.65
N LEU A 73 9.45 10.88 -14.94
CA LEU A 73 8.50 10.84 -13.84
C LEU A 73 8.99 11.70 -12.67
N LYS A 74 10.28 11.65 -12.34
CA LYS A 74 10.86 12.47 -11.29
C LYS A 74 10.64 13.96 -11.54
N GLU A 75 10.89 14.44 -12.76
CA GLU A 75 10.63 15.83 -13.16
C GLU A 75 9.14 16.19 -13.06
N ARG A 76 8.26 15.25 -13.43
CA ARG A 76 6.81 15.45 -13.37
C ARG A 76 6.27 15.50 -11.94
N ILE A 77 6.81 14.66 -11.06
CA ILE A 77 6.54 14.68 -9.61
C ILE A 77 7.01 15.99 -9.02
N LEU A 78 8.23 16.45 -9.34
CA LEU A 78 8.75 17.73 -8.86
C LEU A 78 7.90 18.93 -9.32
N SER A 79 7.44 18.90 -10.57
CA SER A 79 6.67 20.01 -11.16
C SER A 79 5.22 20.06 -10.69
N CYS A 80 4.59 18.92 -10.44
CA CYS A 80 3.16 18.82 -10.15
C CYS A 80 2.86 18.11 -8.81
N TYR A 81 3.78 18.14 -7.85
CA TYR A 81 3.71 17.33 -6.63
C TYR A 81 2.42 17.52 -5.83
N LYS A 82 1.94 18.75 -5.72
CA LYS A 82 0.75 19.10 -4.93
C LYS A 82 -0.54 19.14 -5.76
N GLU A 83 -0.41 19.24 -7.07
CA GLU A 83 -1.55 19.31 -8.01
C GLU A 83 -1.92 17.94 -8.57
N SER A 84 -1.01 16.96 -8.48
CA SER A 84 -1.24 15.60 -8.96
C SER A 84 -1.92 14.74 -7.91
N THR A 85 -2.70 13.78 -8.38
CA THR A 85 -3.31 12.73 -7.57
C THR A 85 -2.46 11.46 -7.68
N PHE A 86 -1.95 11.00 -6.55
CA PHE A 86 -1.19 9.76 -6.45
C PHE A 86 -2.15 8.59 -6.31
N VAL A 87 -1.99 7.59 -7.16
CA VAL A 87 -2.79 6.36 -7.14
C VAL A 87 -1.86 5.22 -6.74
N LEU A 88 -2.11 4.60 -5.59
CA LEU A 88 -1.31 3.48 -5.09
C LEU A 88 -2.05 2.17 -5.36
N TYR A 89 -1.37 1.13 -5.84
CA TYR A 89 -2.00 -0.18 -5.99
C TYR A 89 -1.04 -1.34 -5.72
N ASN A 90 -1.63 -2.47 -5.34
CA ASN A 90 -0.93 -3.69 -5.00
C ASN A 90 -1.84 -4.91 -5.25
N ASN A 91 -1.25 -6.09 -5.47
CA ASN A 91 -1.96 -7.33 -5.79
C ASN A 91 -2.74 -7.93 -4.60
N SER A 92 -2.45 -7.50 -3.37
CA SER A 92 -3.11 -7.99 -2.16
C SER A 92 -4.21 -7.07 -1.62
N ASN A 93 -4.68 -6.10 -2.41
CA ASN A 93 -5.78 -5.22 -2.01
C ASN A 93 -7.12 -5.97 -2.11
N GLU A 94 -7.22 -7.13 -1.46
CA GLU A 94 -8.51 -7.66 -1.04
C GLU A 94 -9.06 -6.64 -0.03
N PRO A 95 -10.32 -6.19 -0.17
CA PRO A 95 -10.94 -5.47 0.93
C PRO A 95 -10.77 -6.34 2.17
N VAL A 96 -10.43 -5.76 3.32
CA VAL A 96 -10.54 -6.44 4.61
C VAL A 96 -11.99 -6.91 4.71
N GLY A 97 -12.23 -8.12 4.21
CA GLY A 97 -13.42 -8.87 4.44
C GLY A 97 -13.36 -9.16 5.91
N ASP A 98 -14.27 -8.52 6.63
CA ASP A 98 -14.68 -8.82 8.00
C ASP A 98 -14.26 -10.25 8.38
N GLY A 99 -13.45 -10.35 9.43
CA GLY A 99 -13.00 -11.61 9.98
C GLY A 99 -14.21 -12.43 10.41
N GLY A 100 -14.77 -13.17 9.45
CA GLY A 100 -15.77 -14.20 9.66
C GLY A 100 -15.09 -15.39 10.31
N GLY A 101 -14.76 -15.25 11.59
CA GLY A 101 -14.45 -16.35 12.49
C GLY A 101 -15.61 -17.34 12.43
N ARG A 102 -15.36 -18.47 11.77
CA ARG A 102 -16.13 -19.69 11.94
C ARG A 102 -15.16 -20.85 12.15
N GLU A 103 -14.39 -20.73 13.22
CA GLU A 103 -13.87 -21.90 13.91
C GLU A 103 -15.06 -22.54 14.63
N ASP A 104 -15.70 -23.48 13.95
CA ASP A 104 -16.73 -24.33 14.53
C ASP A 104 -16.08 -25.20 15.62
N LEU A 105 -16.55 -24.99 16.84
CA LEU A 105 -16.04 -25.55 18.09
C LEU A 105 -16.81 -26.82 18.43
N ALA A 106 -16.18 -27.99 18.34
CA ALA A 106 -16.48 -29.21 19.12
C ALA A 106 -15.54 -30.35 18.66
N LEU A 107 -14.90 -31.20 19.48
CA LEU A 107 -15.05 -31.55 20.89
C LEU A 107 -13.91 -32.55 21.25
N LEU A 108 -13.42 -32.46 22.50
CA LEU A 108 -12.87 -33.54 23.36
C LEU A 108 -11.36 -33.89 23.36
N SER A 109 -10.79 -33.58 24.52
CA SER A 109 -9.98 -34.47 25.39
C SER A 109 -8.46 -34.48 25.20
N GLY A 110 -7.75 -34.17 26.30
CA GLY A 110 -6.35 -34.57 26.49
C GLY A 110 -5.54 -33.55 27.27
N GLY A 111 -5.30 -33.81 28.55
CA GLY A 111 -4.64 -32.90 29.50
C GLY A 111 -3.18 -32.58 29.21
N GLY A 112 -2.64 -31.63 29.99
CA GLY A 112 -1.20 -31.38 30.05
C GLY A 112 -0.82 -30.03 30.63
N CYS A 113 -0.42 -30.05 31.90
CA CYS A 113 0.13 -28.94 32.66
C CYS A 113 1.50 -28.46 32.14
N SER A 114 1.77 -27.15 32.17
CA SER A 114 3.00 -26.54 32.72
C SER A 114 3.02 -25.03 32.44
N GLY A 115 3.22 -24.25 33.49
CA GLY A 115 3.21 -22.79 33.44
C GLY A 115 4.47 -22.19 32.82
N LEU A 116 4.32 -20.95 32.35
CA LEU A 116 5.34 -19.91 32.53
C LEU A 116 4.68 -18.54 32.42
N ILE A 117 4.85 -17.73 33.45
CA ILE A 117 4.62 -16.29 33.45
C ILE A 117 5.55 -15.60 32.45
N SER A 118 5.01 -14.73 31.59
CA SER A 118 5.78 -13.65 30.96
C SER A 118 4.89 -12.46 30.66
N THR A 119 5.08 -11.44 31.47
CA THR A 119 4.41 -10.14 31.51
C THR A 119 5.13 -9.18 30.56
N VAL A 120 4.87 -9.16 29.23
CA VAL A 120 5.27 -7.99 28.41
C VAL A 120 4.34 -7.80 27.21
N THR A 121 3.66 -6.65 27.22
CA THR A 121 3.31 -5.76 26.10
C THR A 121 2.93 -6.35 24.73
N GLY A 122 1.68 -6.07 24.34
CA GLY A 122 1.33 -5.77 22.95
C GLY A 122 1.53 -6.92 21.98
N SER A 123 0.59 -7.86 21.97
CA SER A 123 0.36 -8.76 20.85
C SER A 123 -0.06 -7.94 19.63
N THR A 124 0.91 -7.33 18.95
CA THR A 124 0.74 -6.99 17.55
C THR A 124 0.66 -8.32 16.82
N THR A 125 -0.55 -8.77 16.52
CA THR A 125 -0.83 -9.62 15.37
C THR A 125 -0.43 -8.84 14.11
N ALA A 126 0.88 -8.68 13.92
CA ALA A 126 1.46 -8.17 12.69
C ALA A 126 1.63 -9.35 11.72
N THR A 127 0.50 -9.98 11.41
CA THR A 127 0.39 -10.90 10.29
C THR A 127 -0.50 -10.23 9.24
N ALA A 128 -0.10 -9.04 8.80
CA ALA A 128 -0.66 -8.37 7.64
C ALA A 128 0.50 -8.07 6.70
N GLY A 129 0.35 -8.48 5.45
CA GLY A 129 1.42 -8.64 4.47
C GLY A 129 2.33 -7.42 4.35
N GLY A 130 3.61 -7.67 4.09
CA GLY A 130 4.60 -6.60 3.88
C GLY A 130 4.18 -5.57 2.82
N ASN A 131 3.25 -5.91 1.95
CA ASN A 131 2.75 -5.05 0.87
C ASN A 131 1.70 -4.03 1.36
N ASP A 132 0.85 -4.41 2.32
CA ASP A 132 -0.10 -3.49 2.98
C ASP A 132 0.65 -2.45 3.80
N THR A 133 1.78 -2.84 4.39
CA THR A 133 2.65 -1.88 5.10
C THR A 133 3.24 -0.82 4.17
N THR A 134 3.58 -1.18 2.93
CA THR A 134 4.09 -0.24 1.92
C THR A 134 3.05 0.81 1.57
N ILE A 135 1.83 0.37 1.21
CA ILE A 135 0.72 1.27 0.86
C ILE A 135 0.42 2.21 2.01
N ASN A 136 0.31 1.69 3.24
CA ASN A 136 0.02 2.49 4.43
C ASN A 136 1.11 3.54 4.73
N VAL A 137 2.37 3.15 4.62
CA VAL A 137 3.51 4.06 4.81
C VAL A 137 3.50 5.15 3.74
N LEU A 138 3.27 4.79 2.48
CA LEU A 138 3.22 5.74 1.37
C LEU A 138 2.06 6.69 1.51
N HIS A 139 0.86 6.18 1.77
CA HIS A 139 -0.35 6.96 1.94
C HIS A 139 -0.16 8.00 3.04
N ARG A 140 0.30 7.58 4.23
CA ARG A 140 0.55 8.49 5.35
C ARG A 140 1.60 9.55 5.01
N LYS A 141 2.71 9.16 4.38
CA LYS A 141 3.79 10.08 4.05
C LYS A 141 3.36 11.12 3.00
N LEU A 142 2.73 10.67 1.93
CA LEU A 142 2.23 11.55 0.88
C LEU A 142 1.10 12.48 1.40
N LYS A 143 0.22 11.99 2.28
CA LYS A 143 -0.78 12.84 2.96
C LYS A 143 -0.14 13.87 3.88
N GLN A 144 0.90 13.49 4.64
CA GLN A 144 1.69 14.43 5.46
C GLN A 144 2.35 15.51 4.62
N ASP A 145 2.81 15.15 3.41
CA ASP A 145 3.42 16.10 2.47
C ASP A 145 2.38 16.98 1.75
N GLY A 146 1.08 16.77 2.01
CA GLY A 146 -0.04 17.56 1.47
C GLY A 146 -0.54 17.10 0.10
N CYS A 147 -0.15 15.91 -0.36
CA CYS A 147 -0.57 15.36 -1.64
C CYS A 147 -1.95 14.70 -1.55
N ARG A 148 -2.66 14.69 -2.69
CA ARG A 148 -3.87 13.87 -2.86
C ARG A 148 -3.45 12.44 -3.17
N VAL A 149 -3.94 11.49 -2.39
CA VAL A 149 -3.58 10.08 -2.49
C VAL A 149 -4.84 9.24 -2.44
N VAL A 150 -4.95 8.29 -3.36
CA VAL A 150 -6.03 7.30 -3.43
C VAL A 150 -5.41 5.92 -3.66
N CYS A 151 -6.09 4.87 -3.21
CA CYS A 151 -5.67 3.48 -3.44
C CYS A 151 -6.61 2.80 -4.44
N LEU A 152 -6.06 2.06 -5.39
CA LEU A 152 -6.87 1.30 -6.34
C LEU A 152 -7.49 0.10 -5.62
N GLU A 153 -8.81 -0.02 -5.74
CA GLU A 153 -9.56 -1.14 -5.19
C GLU A 153 -9.40 -2.39 -6.06
N GLY A 154 -9.06 -3.51 -5.41
CA GLY A 154 -8.97 -4.82 -6.04
C GLY A 154 -7.67 -5.11 -6.79
N LYS A 155 -7.64 -6.29 -7.44
CA LYS A 155 -6.52 -6.76 -8.25
C LYS A 155 -6.49 -6.12 -9.63
N LEU A 156 -5.29 -5.99 -10.19
CA LEU A 156 -5.11 -5.62 -11.58
C LEU A 156 -5.73 -6.71 -12.47
N LYS A 157 -6.84 -6.39 -13.13
CA LYS A 157 -7.47 -7.29 -14.11
C LYS A 157 -6.56 -7.33 -15.36
N HIS A 158 -6.06 -8.52 -15.68
CA HIS A 158 -5.24 -8.77 -16.88
C HIS A 158 -6.07 -8.61 -18.16
#